data_AF-A0A518HQ28-F1
#
_entry.id   AF-A0A518HQ28-F1
#
_cell.length_a   1.000
_cell.length_b   1.000
_cell.length_c   1.000
_cell.angle_alpha   90.00
_cell.angle_beta   90.00
_cell.angle_gamma   90.00
#
_symmetry.space_group_name_H-M   'P 1'
#
loop_
_entity.id
_entity.type
_entity.pdbx_description
1 polymer ?
#
loop_
_entity_poly.entity_id
_entity_poly.type
_entity_poly.pdbx_seq_one_letter_code
_entity_poly.pdbx_strand_id
1 'polypeptide(L)'
;MTQKQKSNLRWESGRHIHDIVLPSLDSTAQAAVLMFCWFHARGRDCVFDATAQQIGDALSMSQRHAKRVLCELETGGVVKTLTSGRGRGNPSTRYITGQPLKITKGDSHVTLSDQKGDTGVTLPKTKGDKRRTKRGQMAHEKGTPMSPTQNRTEAASLSLRDDTTSGTPKDERPRRVATPDAAAG
;
A
#
# COMPACT_ATOMS: atom_id res chain seq x y z
N MET A 1 -36.44 -6.80 2.73
CA MET A 1 -35.53 -5.63 2.82
C MET A 1 -34.35 -5.97 3.73
N THR A 2 -33.22 -6.47 3.20
CA THR A 2 -32.08 -6.96 4.04
C THR A 2 -30.69 -6.56 3.51
N GLN A 3 -30.60 -5.54 2.65
CA GLN A 3 -29.32 -5.09 2.08
C GLN A 3 -28.57 -4.03 2.92
N LYS A 4 -29.21 -3.38 3.90
CA LYS A 4 -28.59 -2.29 4.69
C LYS A 4 -27.54 -2.71 5.73
N GLN A 5 -27.50 -3.98 6.13
CA GLN A 5 -26.60 -4.41 7.21
C GLN A 5 -25.13 -4.52 6.77
N LYS A 6 -24.88 -4.89 5.51
CA LYS A 6 -23.51 -5.07 4.99
C LYS A 6 -22.72 -3.75 4.93
N SER A 7 -23.39 -2.62 4.68
CA SER A 7 -22.73 -1.31 4.67
C SER A 7 -22.35 -0.86 6.08
N ASN A 8 -23.21 -1.07 7.07
CA ASN A 8 -22.97 -0.59 8.44
C ASN A 8 -21.74 -1.25 9.07
N LEU A 9 -21.60 -2.56 8.92
CA LEU A 9 -20.44 -3.31 9.45
C LEU A 9 -19.12 -2.84 8.83
N ARG A 10 -19.11 -2.51 7.54
CA ARG A 10 -17.91 -1.95 6.89
C ARG A 10 -17.54 -0.60 7.49
N TRP A 11 -18.53 0.27 7.73
CA TRP A 11 -18.30 1.57 8.35
C TRP A 11 -17.90 1.48 9.83
N GLU A 12 -18.40 0.50 10.57
CA GLU A 12 -17.96 0.21 11.94
C GLU A 12 -16.50 -0.26 11.96
N SER A 13 -16.12 -1.17 11.07
CA SER A 13 -14.72 -1.57 10.89
C SER A 13 -13.84 -0.38 10.48
N GLY A 14 -14.33 0.48 9.59
CA GLY A 14 -13.63 1.70 9.19
C GLY A 14 -13.38 2.66 10.36
N ARG A 15 -14.40 2.88 11.20
CA ARG A 15 -14.27 3.69 12.43
C ARG A 15 -13.29 3.07 13.41
N HIS A 16 -13.37 1.76 13.63
CA HIS A 16 -12.41 1.04 14.48
C HIS A 16 -10.97 1.19 13.96
N ILE A 17 -10.75 1.04 12.65
CA ILE A 17 -9.43 1.25 12.04
C ILE A 17 -8.97 2.69 12.24
N HIS A 18 -9.85 3.66 12.02
CA HIS A 18 -9.53 5.08 12.16
C HIS A 18 -9.20 5.48 13.60
N ASP A 19 -9.97 5.00 14.56
CA ASP A 19 -9.89 5.46 15.95
C ASP A 19 -8.84 4.70 16.76
N ILE A 20 -8.54 3.45 16.41
CA ILE A 20 -7.64 2.58 17.20
C ILE A 20 -6.38 2.22 16.42
N VAL A 21 -6.51 1.82 15.14
CA VAL A 21 -5.36 1.31 14.40
C VAL A 21 -4.49 2.44 13.85
N LEU A 22 -5.07 3.46 13.21
CA LEU A 22 -4.29 4.57 12.63
C LEU A 22 -3.41 5.30 13.64
N PRO A 23 -3.85 5.62 14.87
CA PRO A 23 -3.01 6.29 15.85
C PRO A 23 -1.84 5.43 16.37
N SER A 24 -1.89 4.11 16.16
CA SER A 24 -0.82 3.19 16.55
C SER A 24 0.30 3.06 15.52
N LEU A 25 0.13 3.65 14.33
CA LEU A 25 1.10 3.54 13.24
C LEU A 25 2.20 4.58 13.38
N ASP A 26 3.45 4.17 13.16
CA ASP A 26 4.63 5.04 13.31
C ASP A 26 4.85 5.96 12.09
N SER A 27 4.19 5.67 10.96
CA SER A 27 4.41 6.37 9.69
C SER A 27 3.11 6.68 8.95
N THR A 28 3.07 7.87 8.34
CA THR A 28 1.98 8.27 7.44
C THR A 28 1.87 7.36 6.21
N ALA A 29 2.98 6.76 5.76
CA ALA A 29 2.97 5.78 4.68
C ALA A 29 2.26 4.49 5.09
N GLN A 30 2.44 4.03 6.33
CA GLN A 30 1.72 2.87 6.88
C GLN A 30 0.21 3.15 6.92
N ALA A 31 -0.18 4.34 7.38
CA ALA A 31 -1.58 4.77 7.41
C ALA A 31 -2.20 4.81 6.01
N ALA A 32 -1.51 5.41 5.03
CA ALA A 32 -1.97 5.50 3.65
C ALA A 32 -2.14 4.11 3.01
N VAL A 33 -1.16 3.22 3.19
CA VAL A 33 -1.23 1.83 2.69
C VAL A 33 -2.38 1.07 3.36
N LEU A 34 -2.54 1.19 4.67
CA LEU A 34 -3.63 0.52 5.40
C LEU A 34 -5.00 1.00 4.92
N MET A 35 -5.20 2.32 4.78
CA MET A 35 -6.45 2.88 4.30
C MET A 35 -6.76 2.44 2.87
N PHE A 36 -5.75 2.45 1.98
CA PHE A 36 -5.91 1.94 0.62
C PHE A 36 -6.36 0.46 0.62
N CYS A 37 -5.71 -0.39 1.41
CA CYS A 37 -6.07 -1.80 1.56
C CYS A 37 -7.49 -1.98 2.11
N TRP A 38 -7.91 -1.17 3.08
CA TRP A 38 -9.26 -1.20 3.63
C TRP A 38 -10.32 -0.76 2.61
N PHE A 39 -10.04 0.27 1.80
CA PHE A 39 -10.94 0.70 0.73
C PHE A 39 -11.16 -0.38 -0.33
N HIS A 40 -10.16 -1.21 -0.57
CA HIS A 40 -10.21 -2.34 -1.52
C HIS A 40 -10.60 -3.67 -0.88
N ALA A 41 -10.78 -3.70 0.44
CA ALA A 41 -11.18 -4.90 1.15
C ALA A 41 -12.63 -5.27 0.84
N ARG A 42 -12.88 -6.56 0.69
CA ARG A 42 -14.19 -7.15 0.38
C ARG A 42 -14.69 -7.95 1.59
N GLY A 43 -16.02 -8.00 1.69
CA GLY A 43 -16.70 -8.83 2.67
C GLY A 43 -16.64 -8.29 4.10
N ARG A 44 -17.08 -9.13 5.03
CA ARG A 44 -17.08 -8.84 6.47
C ARG A 44 -15.68 -8.94 7.08
N ASP A 45 -14.84 -9.78 6.50
CA ASP A 45 -13.55 -10.18 7.05
C ASP A 45 -12.40 -9.25 6.65
N CYS A 46 -12.72 -8.11 6.01
CA CYS A 46 -11.75 -7.12 5.54
C CYS A 46 -10.61 -7.74 4.72
N VAL A 47 -10.97 -8.66 3.81
CA VAL A 47 -10.02 -9.40 2.98
C VAL A 47 -9.73 -8.62 1.70
N PHE A 48 -8.46 -8.49 1.34
CA PHE A 48 -8.01 -7.79 0.15
C PHE A 48 -6.93 -8.57 -0.60
N ASP A 49 -6.85 -8.32 -1.90
CA ASP A 49 -5.95 -8.95 -2.88
C ASP A 49 -5.09 -7.91 -3.63
N ALA A 50 -4.94 -6.71 -3.06
CA ALA A 50 -4.16 -5.63 -3.66
C ALA A 50 -2.67 -5.97 -3.77
N THR A 51 -2.13 -5.82 -4.98
CA THR A 51 -0.70 -6.01 -5.24
C THR A 51 0.12 -4.80 -4.79
N ALA A 52 1.40 -5.01 -4.45
CA ALA A 52 2.32 -3.92 -4.12
C ALA A 52 2.49 -2.91 -5.28
N GLN A 53 2.25 -3.34 -6.52
CA GLN A 53 2.25 -2.45 -7.68
C GLN A 53 1.03 -1.52 -7.66
N GLN A 54 -0.18 -2.07 -7.51
CA GLN A 54 -1.41 -1.27 -7.39
C GLN A 54 -1.36 -0.26 -6.24
N ILE A 55 -0.79 -0.66 -5.10
CA ILE A 55 -0.60 0.23 -3.95
C ILE A 55 0.42 1.33 -4.29
N GLY A 56 1.53 0.96 -4.93
CA GLY A 56 2.57 1.90 -5.35
C GLY A 56 2.04 2.95 -6.32
N ASP A 57 1.31 2.50 -7.35
CA ASP A 57 0.72 3.36 -8.37
C ASP A 57 -0.32 4.32 -7.77
N ALA A 58 -1.18 3.83 -6.86
CA ALA A 58 -2.21 4.65 -6.23
C ALA A 58 -1.67 5.68 -5.23
N LEU A 59 -0.59 5.35 -4.52
CA LEU A 59 0.00 6.22 -3.49
C LEU A 59 1.26 6.95 -3.96
N SER A 60 1.57 6.90 -5.26
CA SER A 60 2.75 7.52 -5.86
C SER A 60 4.07 7.13 -5.15
N MET A 61 4.21 5.85 -4.80
CA MET A 61 5.41 5.29 -4.14
C MET A 61 5.99 4.12 -4.92
N SER A 62 7.28 3.85 -4.76
CA SER A 62 7.89 2.69 -5.42
C SER A 62 7.29 1.37 -4.95
N GLN A 63 7.15 0.39 -5.85
CA GLN A 63 6.67 -0.95 -5.52
C GLN A 63 7.46 -1.60 -4.37
N ARG A 64 8.78 -1.39 -4.34
CA ARG A 64 9.65 -1.90 -3.27
C ARG A 64 9.30 -1.29 -1.92
N HIS A 65 8.99 0.01 -1.90
CA HIS A 65 8.58 0.72 -0.69
C HIS A 65 7.20 0.24 -0.21
N ALA A 66 6.21 0.15 -1.11
CA ALA A 66 4.88 -0.41 -0.78
C ALA A 66 4.99 -1.82 -0.20
N LYS A 67 5.83 -2.68 -0.79
CA LYS A 67 6.09 -4.05 -0.28
C LYS A 67 6.71 -4.02 1.12
N ARG A 68 7.67 -3.14 1.37
CA ARG A 68 8.31 -2.99 2.69
C ARG A 68 7.29 -2.57 3.75
N VAL A 69 6.50 -1.52 3.48
CA VAL A 69 5.46 -1.03 4.39
C VAL A 69 4.44 -2.13 4.70
N LEU A 70 4.02 -2.89 3.68
CA LEU A 70 3.13 -4.03 3.87
C LEU A 70 3.74 -5.12 4.75
N CYS A 71 5.03 -5.41 4.62
CA CYS A 71 5.72 -6.36 5.49
C CYS A 71 5.80 -5.84 6.93
N GLU A 72 6.07 -4.55 7.14
CA GLU A 72 6.09 -3.92 8.46
C GLU A 72 4.70 -4.02 9.15
N LEU A 73 3.62 -3.72 8.42
CA LEU A 73 2.24 -3.89 8.90
C LEU A 73 1.91 -5.34 9.23
N GLU A 74 2.46 -6.29 8.50
CA GLU A 74 2.28 -7.73 8.75
C GLU A 74 3.06 -8.19 9.99
N THR A 75 4.32 -7.78 10.12
CA THR A 75 5.14 -8.05 11.31
C THR A 75 4.52 -7.45 12.57
N GLY A 76 3.96 -6.24 12.49
CA GLY A 76 3.27 -5.61 13.60
C GLY A 76 1.86 -6.15 13.89
N GLY A 77 1.38 -7.12 13.11
CA GLY A 77 0.12 -7.82 13.32
C GLY A 77 -1.13 -7.05 12.90
N VAL A 78 -0.99 -5.93 12.19
CA VAL A 78 -2.10 -5.11 11.67
C VAL A 78 -2.74 -5.78 10.45
N VAL A 79 -1.91 -6.44 9.64
CA VAL A 79 -2.32 -7.23 8.47
C VAL A 79 -1.85 -8.66 8.67
N LYS A 80 -2.57 -9.64 8.14
CA LYS A 80 -2.06 -11.01 8.07
C LYS A 80 -2.35 -11.63 6.72
N THR A 81 -1.33 -12.28 6.15
CA THR A 81 -1.47 -13.02 4.90
C THR A 81 -2.21 -14.34 5.15
N LEU A 82 -3.32 -14.54 4.45
CA LEU A 82 -4.09 -15.79 4.45
C LEU A 82 -3.52 -16.77 3.43
N THR A 83 -3.18 -16.27 2.25
CA THR A 83 -2.67 -17.07 1.15
C THR A 83 -1.53 -16.33 0.48
N SER A 84 -0.34 -16.92 0.52
CA SER A 84 0.80 -16.40 -0.21
C SER A 84 0.58 -16.57 -1.71
N GLY A 85 0.70 -15.48 -2.45
CA GLY A 85 0.59 -15.49 -3.91
C GLY A 85 1.69 -16.36 -4.54
N ARG A 86 1.32 -17.22 -5.50
CA ARG A 86 2.26 -18.05 -6.25
C ARG A 86 2.46 -17.49 -7.66
N GLY A 87 3.62 -16.88 -7.90
CA GLY A 87 4.06 -16.45 -9.23
C GLY A 87 3.38 -15.19 -9.79
N ARG A 88 3.57 -14.95 -11.10
CA ARG A 88 3.02 -13.79 -11.82
C ARG A 88 1.52 -14.03 -12.06
N GLY A 89 0.67 -13.21 -11.44
CA GLY A 89 -0.80 -13.23 -11.66
C GLY A 89 -1.64 -13.72 -10.47
N ASN A 90 -1.04 -14.31 -9.44
CA ASN A 90 -1.75 -14.68 -8.21
C ASN A 90 -1.34 -13.73 -7.08
N PRO A 91 -2.10 -12.66 -6.81
CA PRO A 91 -1.83 -11.79 -5.67
C PRO A 91 -1.94 -12.57 -4.36
N SER A 92 -1.28 -12.07 -3.32
CA SER A 92 -1.45 -12.63 -1.97
C SER A 92 -2.78 -12.16 -1.40
N THR A 93 -3.57 -13.07 -0.86
CA THR A 93 -4.79 -12.74 -0.15
C THR A 93 -4.46 -12.42 1.29
N ARG A 94 -4.88 -11.25 1.76
CA ARG A 94 -4.55 -10.72 3.08
C ARG A 94 -5.80 -10.24 3.79
N TYR A 95 -5.77 -10.18 5.11
CA TYR A 95 -6.87 -9.65 5.91
C TYR A 95 -6.35 -8.58 6.89
N ILE A 96 -7.19 -7.58 7.14
CA ILE A 96 -6.93 -6.54 8.15
C ILE A 96 -7.42 -7.06 9.50
N THR A 97 -6.53 -7.13 10.49
CA THR A 97 -6.84 -7.74 11.79
C THR A 97 -7.65 -6.84 12.72
N GLY A 98 -7.57 -5.52 12.50
CA GLY A 98 -8.12 -4.51 13.41
C GLY A 98 -7.32 -4.36 14.71
N GLN A 99 -6.16 -5.01 14.83
CA GLN A 99 -5.28 -4.89 15.99
C GLN A 99 -4.35 -3.67 15.82
N PRO A 100 -4.05 -2.94 16.90
CA PRO A 100 -3.05 -1.88 16.86
C PRO A 100 -1.66 -2.47 16.60
N LEU A 101 -0.76 -1.66 16.04
CA LEU A 101 0.61 -2.05 15.75
C LEU A 101 1.33 -2.50 17.02
N LYS A 102 1.75 -3.76 17.07
CA LYS A 102 2.57 -4.26 18.16
C LYS A 102 4.00 -3.80 17.93
N ILE A 103 4.40 -2.72 18.58
CA ILE A 103 5.80 -2.30 18.63
C ILE A 103 6.55 -3.35 19.44
N THR A 104 7.19 -4.30 18.77
CA THR A 104 8.24 -5.12 19.39
C THR A 104 9.37 -4.18 19.74
N LYS A 105 9.41 -3.74 21.02
CA LYS A 105 10.41 -2.85 21.63
C LYS A 105 11.83 -3.46 21.67
N GLY A 106 12.29 -4.05 20.57
CA GLY A 106 13.60 -4.70 20.45
C GLY A 106 14.59 -3.97 19.53
N ASP A 107 14.13 -3.17 18.56
CA ASP A 107 15.00 -2.76 17.43
C ASP A 107 15.06 -1.26 17.11
N SER A 108 14.53 -0.36 17.95
CA SER A 108 14.60 1.08 17.66
C SER A 108 14.60 1.97 18.89
N HIS A 109 15.75 2.02 19.56
CA HIS A 109 16.21 3.23 20.24
C HIS A 109 17.60 3.62 19.69
N VAL A 110 17.65 4.08 18.44
CA VAL A 110 18.71 5.01 18.02
C VAL A 110 18.16 6.40 18.22
N THR A 111 18.33 6.93 19.44
CA THR A 111 18.32 8.37 19.66
C THR A 111 19.43 8.97 18.83
N LEU A 112 19.07 9.63 17.73
CA LEU A 112 19.87 10.71 17.17
C LEU A 112 19.82 11.87 18.17
N SER A 113 20.62 11.76 19.22
CA SER A 113 20.99 12.91 20.03
C SER A 113 22.18 13.58 19.33
N ASP A 114 21.89 14.63 18.57
CA ASP A 114 22.87 15.64 18.19
C ASP A 114 23.49 16.22 19.46
N GLN A 115 24.64 15.68 19.88
CA GLN A 115 25.56 16.36 20.78
C GLN A 115 26.93 16.43 20.13
N LYS A 116 27.14 17.60 19.52
CA LYS A 116 28.43 18.24 19.26
C LYS A 116 29.35 18.07 20.49
N GLY A 117 30.24 17.09 20.43
CA GLY A 117 31.11 16.71 21.54
C GLY A 117 32.31 15.92 21.03
N ASP A 118 33.36 16.67 20.77
CA ASP A 118 34.72 16.24 20.43
C ASP A 118 35.18 15.06 21.30
N THR A 119 35.38 13.88 20.70
CA THR A 119 36.11 12.77 21.33
C THR A 119 36.90 12.01 20.27
N GLY A 120 38.23 12.07 20.42
CA GLY A 120 39.19 11.42 19.55
C GLY A 120 38.98 9.90 19.49
N VAL A 121 38.71 9.40 18.29
CA VAL A 121 38.70 7.97 17.99
C VAL A 121 40.11 7.54 17.62
N THR A 122 40.77 6.85 18.54
CA THR A 122 41.99 6.09 18.27
C THR A 122 41.63 4.87 17.40
N LEU A 123 42.00 4.91 16.12
CA LEU A 123 41.89 3.77 15.20
C LEU A 123 42.90 2.67 15.60
N PRO A 124 42.49 1.42 15.89
CA PRO A 124 43.43 0.31 15.91
C PRO A 124 43.87 -0.01 14.47
N LYS A 125 45.18 0.07 14.23
CA LYS A 125 45.86 -0.39 13.01
C LYS A 125 45.62 -1.89 12.83
N THR A 126 44.64 -2.27 12.00
CA THR A 126 44.55 -3.63 11.49
C THR A 126 45.53 -3.81 10.34
N LYS A 127 46.57 -4.61 10.63
CA LYS A 127 47.54 -5.20 9.71
C LYS A 127 46.84 -5.74 8.46
N GLY A 128 47.44 -5.46 7.31
CA GLY A 128 46.99 -5.97 6.03
C GLY A 128 47.03 -7.50 5.96
N ASP A 129 46.14 -8.03 5.13
CA ASP A 129 46.31 -9.36 4.58
C ASP A 129 46.24 -9.29 3.05
N LYS A 130 47.30 -9.80 2.44
CA LYS A 130 47.56 -9.84 1.00
C LYS A 130 47.07 -11.20 0.48
N ARG A 131 45.94 -11.23 -0.23
CA ARG A 131 45.58 -12.30 -1.17
C ARG A 131 44.90 -11.64 -2.36
N ARG A 132 45.51 -11.44 -3.54
CA ARG A 132 46.21 -12.34 -4.49
C ARG A 132 45.42 -13.60 -4.85
N THR A 133 44.53 -13.43 -5.83
CA THR A 133 44.09 -14.45 -6.80
C THR A 133 43.59 -13.66 -8.01
N LYS A 134 44.42 -13.33 -9.01
CA LYS A 134 44.98 -14.14 -10.11
C LYS A 134 43.89 -14.72 -11.03
N ARG A 135 43.81 -14.08 -12.21
CA ARG A 135 43.49 -14.61 -13.55
C ARG A 135 42.17 -15.38 -13.75
N GLY A 136 41.34 -14.79 -14.60
CA GLY A 136 40.32 -15.47 -15.38
C GLY A 136 39.87 -14.61 -16.56
N GLN A 137 40.81 -14.14 -17.38
CA GLN A 137 40.49 -13.69 -18.74
C GLN A 137 40.25 -14.95 -19.57
N MET A 138 39.02 -15.16 -20.02
CA MET A 138 38.77 -15.88 -21.27
C MET A 138 37.91 -14.99 -22.15
N ALA A 139 38.54 -14.51 -23.20
CA ALA A 139 37.93 -14.00 -24.41
C ALA A 139 37.42 -15.18 -25.27
N HIS A 140 36.75 -14.84 -26.39
CA HIS A 140 35.88 -15.65 -27.26
C HIS A 140 34.43 -15.62 -26.75
N GLU A 141 33.45 -15.07 -27.49
CA GLU A 141 33.21 -15.31 -28.91
C GLU A 141 32.84 -14.06 -29.71
N LYS A 142 33.21 -14.15 -31.00
CA LYS A 142 32.97 -13.19 -32.06
C LYS A 142 31.53 -13.32 -32.57
N GLY A 143 30.89 -12.18 -32.75
CA GLY A 143 30.12 -11.83 -33.95
C GLY A 143 28.94 -12.71 -34.35
N THR A 144 27.74 -12.22 -34.06
CA THR A 144 26.61 -12.39 -34.98
C THR A 144 25.90 -11.04 -35.10
N PRO A 145 26.08 -10.30 -36.21
CA PRO A 145 25.20 -9.19 -36.53
C PRO A 145 23.98 -9.75 -37.27
N MET A 146 22.78 -9.31 -36.90
CA MET A 146 21.67 -8.99 -37.82
C MET A 146 20.51 -8.40 -37.01
N SER A 147 20.38 -7.08 -37.09
CA SER A 147 19.08 -6.39 -37.05
C SER A 147 18.70 -6.15 -38.52
N PRO A 148 17.41 -6.15 -38.91
CA PRO A 148 16.51 -5.07 -38.52
C PRO A 148 15.05 -5.50 -38.31
N THR A 149 14.46 -5.24 -37.13
CA THR A 149 13.00 -5.25 -37.02
C THR A 149 12.49 -3.89 -37.48
N GLN A 150 11.78 -3.94 -38.61
CA GLN A 150 11.22 -2.80 -39.32
C GLN A 150 10.23 -2.03 -38.47
N ASN A 151 10.35 -0.70 -38.56
CA ASN A 151 9.32 0.26 -38.22
C ASN A 151 8.03 -0.09 -38.97
N ARG A 152 6.96 -0.39 -38.24
CA ARG A 152 5.59 -0.25 -38.76
C ARG A 152 4.89 0.84 -37.98
N THR A 153 5.03 2.04 -38.52
CA THR A 153 4.11 3.15 -38.32
C THR A 153 2.79 2.74 -38.96
N GLU A 154 1.77 2.47 -38.16
CA GLU A 154 0.39 2.62 -38.62
C GLU A 154 -0.25 3.74 -37.81
N ALA A 155 -0.51 4.82 -38.56
CA ALA A 155 -1.47 5.84 -38.24
C ALA A 155 -2.89 5.26 -38.35
N ALA A 156 -3.85 6.07 -37.90
CA ALA A 156 -5.30 5.88 -38.00
C ALA A 156 -5.89 5.06 -36.83
N SER A 157 -6.90 5.49 -36.07
CA SER A 157 -7.87 6.54 -36.32
C SER A 157 -8.40 7.10 -35.00
N LEU A 158 -8.63 8.42 -35.03
CA LEU A 158 -9.59 9.11 -34.18
C LEU A 158 -10.88 8.32 -34.04
N SER A 159 -11.29 8.09 -32.80
CA SER A 159 -12.70 7.87 -32.45
C SER A 159 -13.04 8.88 -31.37
N LEU A 160 -13.30 10.12 -31.80
CA LEU A 160 -14.12 11.06 -31.06
C LEU A 160 -15.45 10.35 -30.81
N ARG A 161 -15.73 10.03 -29.54
CA ARG A 161 -17.08 9.75 -29.09
C ARG A 161 -17.46 10.86 -28.13
N ASP A 162 -17.99 11.93 -28.72
CA ASP A 162 -18.92 12.82 -28.07
C ASP A 162 -20.23 12.05 -27.91
N ASP A 163 -20.51 11.55 -26.70
CA ASP A 163 -21.88 11.24 -26.31
C ASP A 163 -22.24 12.10 -25.09
N THR A 164 -22.66 13.30 -25.46
CA THR A 164 -23.51 14.19 -24.69
C THR A 164 -24.71 13.40 -24.16
N THR A 165 -24.73 13.11 -22.86
CA THR A 165 -25.99 12.90 -22.14
C THR A 165 -26.02 13.80 -20.91
N SER A 166 -26.39 15.06 -21.19
CA SER A 166 -27.05 15.93 -20.25
C SER A 166 -28.32 15.25 -19.73
N GLY A 167 -28.28 14.74 -18.51
CA GLY A 167 -29.41 14.12 -17.83
C GLY A 167 -29.52 14.59 -16.39
N THR A 168 -29.88 15.86 -16.19
CA THR A 168 -30.63 16.28 -14.99
C THR A 168 -31.98 16.80 -15.48
N PRO A 169 -33.08 16.27 -14.94
CA PRO A 169 -33.77 17.09 -13.95
C PRO A 169 -34.41 16.31 -12.78
N LYS A 170 -34.42 16.99 -11.63
CA LYS A 170 -35.47 17.03 -10.61
C LYS A 170 -36.07 15.70 -10.13
N ASP A 171 -35.73 15.33 -8.90
CA ASP A 171 -36.77 14.81 -8.01
C ASP A 171 -36.76 15.60 -6.69
N GLU A 172 -37.68 16.55 -6.70
CA GLU A 172 -38.09 17.42 -5.61
C GLU A 172 -38.98 16.59 -4.70
N ARG A 173 -38.50 16.22 -3.51
CA ARG A 173 -39.37 15.70 -2.45
C ARG A 173 -39.31 16.54 -1.17
N PRO A 174 -40.49 16.84 -0.60
CA PRO A 174 -40.67 17.93 0.34
C PRO A 174 -40.15 17.62 1.74
N ARG A 175 -39.66 18.67 2.40
CA ARG A 175 -39.44 18.75 3.85
C ARG A 175 -40.74 18.40 4.57
N ARG A 176 -40.80 17.24 5.24
CA ARG A 176 -41.77 17.04 6.32
C ARG A 176 -41.26 17.76 7.56
N VAL A 177 -41.86 18.90 7.84
CA VAL A 177 -41.89 19.53 9.16
C VAL A 177 -42.72 18.60 10.04
N ALA A 178 -42.09 17.98 11.05
CA ALA A 178 -42.81 17.32 12.11
C ALA A 178 -43.14 18.37 13.17
N THR A 179 -44.40 18.78 13.20
CA THR A 179 -45.03 19.49 14.31
C THR A 179 -45.01 18.57 15.54
N PRO A 180 -44.55 19.01 16.72
CA PRO A 180 -44.90 18.35 17.97
C PRO A 180 -46.34 18.72 18.33
N ASP A 181 -47.20 17.71 18.34
CA ASP A 181 -48.56 17.83 18.84
C ASP A 181 -48.54 17.92 20.37
N ALA A 182 -49.26 18.90 20.87
CA ALA A 182 -49.45 19.17 22.27
C ALA A 182 -50.75 18.51 22.72
N ALA A 183 -50.66 17.58 23.67
CA ALA A 183 -51.75 17.25 24.57
C ALA A 183 -51.09 17.00 25.94
N ALA A 184 -51.27 17.89 26.93
CA ALA A 184 -52.46 17.99 27.77
C ALA A 184 -52.76 16.60 28.39
N GLY A 185 -52.51 16.38 29.68
CA GLY A 185 -53.16 17.10 30.78
C GLY A 185 -54.23 16.17 31.33
#